data_AF-A0A831X8F0-F1
#
_entry.id   AF-A0A831X8F0-F1
#
_cell.length_a   1.000
_cell.length_b   1.000
_cell.length_c   1.000
_cell.angle_alpha   90.00
_cell.angle_beta   90.00
_cell.angle_gamma   90.00
#
_symmetry.space_group_name_H-M   'P 1'
#
loop_
_entity.id
_entity.type
_entity.pdbx_description
1 polymer ?
#
loop_
_entity_poly.entity_id
_entity_poly.type
_entity_poly.pdbx_seq_one_letter_code
_entity_poly.pdbx_strand_id
1 'polypeptide(L)'
;PSPLAALERDDLRLLLRRALDRLPETLRSAVVLRDLHELSYQEIADRLRLPEGTVKSRINRGRLELARQIRRLRAEETTGGEARR
;
A
#
# COMPACT_ATOMS: atom_id res chain seq x y z
N PRO A 1 -18.46 6.76 -15.91
CA PRO A 1 -17.23 6.09 -16.36
C PRO A 1 -17.63 4.93 -17.29
N SER A 2 -16.80 4.57 -18.28
CA SER A 2 -17.09 3.41 -19.13
C SER A 2 -16.95 2.10 -18.34
N PRO A 3 -17.60 1.00 -18.78
CA PRO A 3 -17.43 -0.31 -18.15
C PRO A 3 -15.97 -0.75 -18.06
N LEU A 4 -15.17 -0.50 -19.11
CA LEU A 4 -13.73 -0.79 -19.12
C LEU A 4 -12.98 0.01 -18.03
N ALA A 5 -13.24 1.31 -17.92
CA ALA A 5 -12.60 2.15 -16.91
C ALA A 5 -13.03 1.78 -15.47
N ALA A 6 -14.20 1.17 -15.29
CA ALA A 6 -14.62 0.66 -13.98
C ALA A 6 -13.81 -0.59 -13.59
N LEU A 7 -13.64 -1.53 -14.52
CA LEU A 7 -12.83 -2.73 -14.31
C LEU A 7 -11.37 -2.40 -13.98
N GLU A 8 -10.74 -1.50 -14.75
CA GLU A 8 -9.36 -1.06 -14.51
C GLU A 8 -9.17 -0.46 -13.10
N ARG A 9 -10.16 0.29 -12.61
CA ARG A 9 -10.13 0.86 -11.25
C ARG A 9 -10.24 -0.22 -10.18
N ASP A 10 -11.07 -1.23 -10.40
CA ASP A 10 -11.26 -2.31 -9.44
C ASP A 10 -10.04 -3.22 -9.39
N ASP A 11 -9.40 -3.50 -10.53
CA ASP A 11 -8.11 -4.20 -10.60
C ASP A 11 -7.02 -3.43 -9.84
N LEU A 12 -6.95 -2.10 -10.04
CA LEU A 12 -6.01 -1.26 -9.32
C LEU A 12 -6.25 -1.29 -7.80
N ARG A 13 -7.52 -1.24 -7.36
CA ARG A 13 -7.88 -1.33 -5.94
C ARG A 13 -7.50 -2.68 -5.35
N LEU A 14 -7.76 -3.77 -6.07
CA LEU A 14 -7.41 -5.11 -5.65
C LEU A 14 -5.89 -5.27 -5.51
N LEU A 15 -5.12 -4.78 -6.48
CA LEU A 15 -3.66 -4.78 -6.44
C LEU A 15 -3.14 -4.00 -5.23
N LEU A 16 -3.66 -2.78 -5.00
CA LEU A 16 -3.26 -1.95 -3.86
C LEU A 16 -3.57 -2.65 -2.53
N ARG A 17 -4.76 -3.25 -2.40
CA ARG A 17 -5.17 -3.97 -1.20
C ARG A 17 -4.24 -5.15 -0.92
N ARG A 18 -3.97 -5.98 -1.92
CA ARG A 18 -3.04 -7.12 -1.80
C ARG A 18 -1.63 -6.67 -1.42
N ALA A 19 -1.15 -5.56 -2.00
CA ALA A 19 0.16 -5.04 -1.69
C ALA A 19 0.24 -4.52 -0.25
N LEU A 20 -0.77 -3.78 0.21
CA LEU A 20 -0.88 -3.33 1.61
C LEU A 20 -0.92 -4.52 2.57
N ASP A 21 -1.64 -5.59 2.25
CA ASP A 21 -1.73 -6.78 3.10
C ASP A 21 -0.41 -7.56 3.23
N ARG A 22 0.55 -7.31 2.34
CA ARG A 22 1.92 -7.87 2.42
C ARG A 22 2.89 -7.01 3.26
N LEU A 23 2.48 -5.84 3.73
CA LEU A 23 3.33 -5.00 4.58
C LEU A 23 3.31 -5.50 6.03
N PRO A 24 4.43 -5.37 6.77
CA PRO A 24 4.40 -5.46 8.22
C PRO A 24 3.36 -4.49 8.80
N GLU A 25 2.59 -4.95 9.79
CA GLU A 25 1.46 -4.19 10.36
C GLU A 25 1.84 -2.76 10.77
N THR A 26 3.01 -2.61 11.38
CA THR A 26 3.51 -1.31 11.83
C THR A 26 3.80 -0.32 10.70
N LEU A 27 4.17 -0.80 9.52
CA LEU A 27 4.38 0.01 8.31
C LEU A 27 3.05 0.28 7.61
N ARG A 28 2.20 -0.75 7.47
CA ARG A 28 0.86 -0.65 6.90
C ARG A 28 0.04 0.42 7.60
N SER A 29 -0.07 0.34 8.93
CA SER A 29 -0.80 1.31 9.75
C SER A 29 -0.31 2.75 9.52
N ALA A 30 1.01 2.97 9.49
CA ALA A 30 1.57 4.31 9.28
C ALA A 30 1.27 4.87 7.88
N VAL A 31 1.37 4.03 6.84
CA VAL A 31 1.06 4.40 5.45
C VAL A 31 -0.43 4.67 5.28
N VAL A 32 -1.31 3.80 5.78
CA VAL A 32 -2.77 3.97 5.67
C VAL A 32 -3.23 5.26 6.34
N LEU A 33 -2.76 5.52 7.57
CA LEU A 33 -3.12 6.74 8.28
C LEU A 33 -2.63 8.01 7.55
N ARG A 34 -1.45 7.96 6.93
CA ARG A 34 -0.91 9.12 6.21
C ARG A 34 -1.52 9.32 4.83
N ASP A 35 -1.62 8.27 4.05
CA ASP A 35 -1.87 8.35 2.60
C ASP A 35 -3.35 8.11 2.24
N LEU A 36 -4.14 7.50 3.14
CA LEU A 36 -5.57 7.27 2.92
C LEU A 36 -6.46 8.10 3.87
N HIS A 37 -6.02 8.27 5.12
CA HIS A 37 -6.74 9.12 6.09
C HIS A 37 -6.19 10.54 6.17
N GLU A 38 -5.14 10.85 5.40
CA GLU A 38 -4.54 12.20 5.28
C GLU A 38 -4.10 12.85 6.59
N LEU A 39 -3.89 12.05 7.66
CA LEU A 39 -3.49 12.56 8.96
C LEU A 39 -2.08 13.17 8.91
N SER A 40 -1.86 14.22 9.70
CA SER A 40 -0.54 14.79 9.93
C SER A 40 0.39 13.81 10.66
N TYR A 41 1.70 14.03 10.57
CA TYR A 41 2.66 13.19 11.30
C TYR A 41 2.45 13.24 12.82
N GLN A 42 2.02 14.39 13.35
CA GLN A 42 1.71 14.55 14.77
C GLN A 42 0.46 13.75 15.18
N GLU A 43 -0.64 13.85 14.44
CA GLU A 43 -1.86 13.07 14.73
C GLU A 43 -1.60 11.55 14.68
N ILE A 44 -0.75 11.11 13.74
CA ILE A 44 -0.34 9.71 13.65
C ILE A 44 0.54 9.32 14.85
N ALA A 45 1.46 10.20 15.26
CA ALA A 45 2.31 9.99 16.44
C ALA A 45 1.47 9.81 17.71
N ASP A 46 0.50 10.68 17.90
CA ASP A 46 -0.42 10.64 19.04
C ASP A 46 -1.29 9.38 19.02
N ARG A 47 -1.89 9.06 17.86
CA ARG A 47 -2.76 7.90 17.68
C ARG A 47 -2.03 6.57 17.88
N LEU A 48 -0.80 6.47 17.40
CA LEU A 48 0.01 5.24 17.51
C LEU A 48 0.86 5.20 18.78
N ARG A 49 0.90 6.29 19.57
CA ARG A 49 1.75 6.48 20.75
C ARG A 49 3.24 6.24 20.44
N LEU A 50 3.73 6.93 19.40
CA LEU A 50 5.10 6.83 18.91
C LEU A 50 5.72 8.21 18.76
N PRO A 51 7.06 8.33 18.84
CA PRO A 51 7.74 9.56 18.45
C PRO A 51 7.46 9.92 16.98
N GLU A 52 7.29 11.21 16.68
CA GLU A 52 7.04 11.69 15.30
C GLU A 52 8.17 11.27 14.34
N GLY A 53 9.43 11.25 14.80
CA GLY A 53 10.56 10.73 14.02
C GLY A 53 10.41 9.24 13.65
N THR A 54 9.86 8.43 14.56
CA THR A 54 9.54 7.02 14.29
C THR A 54 8.43 6.91 13.25
N VAL A 55 7.38 7.73 13.34
CA VAL A 55 6.30 7.80 12.35
C VAL A 55 6.85 8.12 10.96
N LYS A 56 7.66 9.18 10.83
CA LYS A 56 8.31 9.56 9.56
C LYS A 56 9.11 8.40 8.97
N SER A 57 9.91 7.72 9.80
CA SER A 57 10.70 6.56 9.36
C SER A 57 9.84 5.36 8.93
N ARG A 58 8.70 5.12 9.57
CA ARG A 58 7.76 4.03 9.24
C ARG A 58 7.00 4.33 7.96
N ILE A 59 6.57 5.58 7.75
CA ILE A 59 5.90 5.99 6.52
C ILE A 59 6.86 5.84 5.33
N ASN A 60 8.09 6.33 5.45
CA ASN A 60 9.08 6.22 4.37
C ASN A 60 9.34 4.75 4.01
N ARG A 61 9.69 3.91 5.00
CA ARG A 61 9.92 2.48 4.79
C ARG A 61 8.67 1.76 4.26
N GLY A 62 7.49 2.10 4.77
CA GLY A 62 6.22 1.54 4.32
C GLY A 62 5.93 1.85 2.86
N ARG A 63 6.15 3.09 2.40
CA ARG A 63 5.98 3.45 0.98
C ARG A 63 6.96 2.71 0.07
N LEU A 64 8.23 2.56 0.50
CA LEU A 64 9.22 1.79 -0.24
C LEU A 64 8.84 0.30 -0.33
N GLU A 65 8.38 -0.29 0.78
CA GLU A 65 7.91 -1.66 0.82
C GLU A 65 6.67 -1.86 -0.06
N LEU A 66 5.70 -0.93 0.02
CA LEU A 66 4.49 -0.96 -0.80
C LEU A 66 4.83 -0.94 -2.29
N ALA A 67 5.73 -0.05 -2.71
CA ALA A 67 6.21 -0.03 -4.09
C ALA A 67 6.87 -1.36 -4.51
N ARG A 68 7.64 -1.99 -3.61
CA ARG A 68 8.24 -3.31 -3.86
C ARG A 68 7.18 -4.41 -4.03
N GLN A 69 6.17 -4.44 -3.15
CA GLN A 69 5.10 -5.44 -3.20
C GLN A 69 4.23 -5.28 -4.45
N ILE A 70 3.92 -4.04 -4.86
CA ILE A 70 3.21 -3.76 -6.11
C ILE A 70 3.98 -4.29 -7.33
N ARG A 71 5.29 -4.02 -7.41
CA ARG A 71 6.13 -4.53 -8.51
C ARG A 71 6.16 -6.05 -8.56
N ARG A 72 6.29 -6.69 -7.40
CA ARG A 72 6.29 -8.16 -7.27
C ARG A 72 4.95 -8.77 -7.71
N LEU A 73 3.84 -8.23 -7.24
CA LEU A 73 2.50 -8.70 -7.61
C LEU A 73 2.24 -8.58 -9.11
N ARG A 74 2.65 -7.47 -9.73
CA ARG A 74 2.56 -7.31 -11.20
C ARG A 74 3.41 -8.32 -11.95
N ALA A 75 4.61 -8.61 -11.47
CA ALA A 75 5.46 -9.65 -12.08
C ALA A 75 4.83 -11.06 -11.95
N GLU A 76 4.23 -11.37 -10.80
CA GLU A 76 3.49 -12.63 -10.57
C GLU A 76 2.30 -12.79 -11.53
N GLU A 77 1.57 -11.71 -11.84
CA GLU A 77 0.45 -11.70 -12.80
C GLU A 77 0.93 -11.94 -14.24
N THR A 78 2.06 -11.35 -14.65
CA THR A 78 2.65 -11.58 -15.98
C THR A 78 3.10 -13.03 -16.15
N THR A 79 3.81 -13.60 -15.18
CA THR A 79 4.32 -14.98 -15.26
C THR A 79 3.21 -16.03 -15.10
N GLY A 80 2.21 -15.77 -14.26
CA GLY A 80 1.07 -16.68 -14.08
C GLY A 80 0.11 -16.73 -15.27
N GLY A 81 0.11 -15.70 -16.12
CA GLY A 81 -0.69 -15.64 -17.35
C GLY A 81 -0.09 -16.40 -18.53
N GLU A 82 1.22 -16.65 -18.53
CA GLU A 82 1.91 -17.49 -19.54
C GLU A 82 1.82 -18.99 -19.20
N ALA A 83 1.86 -19.36 -17.91
CA ALA A 83 1.78 -20.76 -17.47
C ALA A 83 0.34 -21.35 -17.45
N ARG A 84 -0.70 -20.52 -17.63
CA ARG A 84 -2.12 -20.94 -17.68
C ARG A 84 -2.69 -20.96 -19.11
N ARG A 85 -1.88 -20.73 -20.14
CA ARG A 85 -2.26 -20.88 -21.55
C ARG A 85 -1.71 -22.16 -22.14
#